data_AF-A0A914PAQ1-F1
#
_entry.id   AF-A0A914PAQ1-F1
#
_cell.length_a   1.000
_cell.length_b   1.000
_cell.length_c   1.000
_cell.angle_alpha   90.00
_cell.angle_beta   90.00
_cell.angle_gamma   90.00
#
_symmetry.space_group_name_H-M   'P 1'
#
loop_
_entity.id
_entity.type
_entity.pdbx_description
1 polymer ?
#
loop_
_entity_poly.entity_id
_entity_poly.type
_entity_poly.pdbx_seq_one_letter_code
_entity_poly.pdbx_strand_id
1 'polypeptide(L)' 'MAEKVELITEAQLGFALKLLHSQHNANSSTVFSPVSIATALAMMYLGAEGNTALEIKNALAGGSNPRFIPILQLC' A
#
# COMPACT_ATOMS: atom_id res chain seq x y z
N MET A 1 -7.48 3.68 -20.89
CA MET A 1 -6.47 2.97 -20.07
C MET A 1 -5.74 3.88 -19.07
N ALA A 2 -5.67 5.20 -19.28
CA ALA A 2 -5.00 6.13 -18.36
C ALA A 2 -5.67 6.24 -16.97
N GLU A 3 -7.00 6.31 -16.90
CA GLU A 3 -7.75 6.48 -15.64
C GLU A 3 -7.51 5.37 -14.61
N LYS A 4 -7.49 4.10 -15.05
CA LYS A 4 -7.25 2.95 -14.15
C LYS A 4 -5.81 2.91 -13.65
N VAL A 5 -4.85 3.35 -14.47
CA VAL A 5 -3.43 3.40 -14.09
C VAL A 5 -3.23 4.42 -12.98
N GLU A 6 -3.91 5.57 -13.05
CA GLU A 6 -3.84 6.62 -12.04
C GLU A 6 -4.35 6.16 -10.66
N LEU A 7 -5.51 5.51 -10.60
CA LEU A 7 -6.05 4.94 -9.36
C LEU A 7 -5.13 3.86 -8.76
N ILE A 8 -4.50 3.04 -9.62
CA ILE A 8 -3.51 2.05 -9.17
C ILE A 8 -2.28 2.76 -8.62
N THR A 9 -1.80 3.83 -9.25
CA THR A 9 -0.65 4.60 -8.79
C THR A 9 -0.90 5.21 -7.41
N GLU A 10 -2.08 5.80 -7.16
CA GLU A 10 -2.46 6.34 -5.84
C GLU A 10 -2.49 5.25 -4.76
N ALA A 11 -3.11 4.10 -5.05
CA ALA A 11 -3.16 2.98 -4.12
C ALA A 11 -1.76 2.43 -3.80
N GLN A 12 -0.90 2.26 -4.83
CA GLN A 12 0.48 1.80 -4.67
C GLN A 12 1.34 2.79 -3.88
N LEU A 13 1.16 4.10 -4.08
CA LEU A 13 1.84 5.13 -3.33
C LEU A 13 1.45 5.09 -1.84
N GLY A 14 0.15 5.01 -1.55
CA GLY A 14 -0.34 4.91 -0.17
C GLY A 14 0.15 3.63 0.53
N PHE A 15 0.17 2.51 -0.17
CA PHE A 15 0.76 1.26 0.32
C PHE A 15 2.26 1.39 0.61
N ALA A 16 3.03 1.97 -0.32
CA ALA A 16 4.47 2.17 -0.18
C ALA A 16 4.82 3.05 1.04
N LEU A 17 4.13 4.18 1.21
CA LEU A 17 4.35 5.08 2.34
C LEU A 17 4.01 4.41 3.68
N LYS A 18 2.91 3.66 3.74
CA LYS A 18 2.57 2.90 4.96
C LYS A 18 3.64 1.86 5.29
N LEU A 19 4.13 1.10 4.31
CA LEU A 19 5.21 0.14 4.53
C LEU A 19 6.50 0.82 5.00
N LEU A 20 6.86 1.96 4.40
CA LEU A 20 8.06 2.69 4.78
C LEU A 20 7.97 3.21 6.21
N HIS A 21 6.82 3.77 6.60
CA HIS A 21 6.57 4.22 7.97
C HIS A 21 6.60 3.04 8.96
N SER A 22 6.03 1.89 8.61
CA SER A 22 6.05 0.70 9.47
C SER A 22 7.43 0.06 9.61
N GLN A 23 8.32 0.25 8.62
CA GLN A 23 9.72 -0.23 8.66
C GLN A 23 10.72 0.89 8.99
N HIS A 24 10.24 2.06 9.41
CA HIS A 24 11.11 3.17 9.72
C HIS A 24 11.95 2.85 10.96
N ASN A 25 13.26 2.76 10.75
CA ASN A 25 14.24 2.69 11.81
C ASN A 25 15.24 3.82 11.59
N ALA A 26 15.30 4.74 12.56
CA ALA A 26 16.11 5.95 12.45
C ALA A 26 17.62 5.69 12.25
N ASN A 27 18.08 4.47 12.57
CA ASN A 27 19.50 4.09 12.51
C ASN A 27 19.86 3.17 11.33
N SER A 28 18.92 2.86 10.43
CA SER A 28 19.22 1.99 9.28
C SER A 28 18.56 2.46 7.99
N SER A 29 19.28 2.33 6.88
CA SER A 29 18.71 2.55 5.55
C SER A 29 17.80 1.37 5.19
N THR A 30 16.57 1.67 4.77
CA THR A 30 15.58 0.69 4.33
C THR A 30 15.26 0.92 2.86
N VAL A 31 15.43 -0.12 2.04
CA VAL A 31 15.15 -0.09 0.60
C VAL A 31 14.27 -1.28 0.25
N PHE A 32 13.14 -1.06 -0.43
CA PHE A 32 12.26 -2.11 -0.93
C PHE A 32 11.52 -1.66 -2.18
N SER A 33 10.99 -2.62 -2.94
CA SER A 33 10.13 -2.36 -4.10
C SER A 33 8.65 -2.54 -3.71
N PRO A 34 7.87 -1.45 -3.55
CA PRO A 34 6.47 -1.55 -3.17
C PRO A 34 5.62 -2.30 -4.20
N VAL A 35 5.90 -2.10 -5.49
CA VAL A 35 5.20 -2.79 -6.59
C VAL A 35 5.47 -4.30 -6.51
N SER A 36 6.70 -4.72 -6.24
CA SER A 36 7.03 -6.15 -6.13
C SER A 36 6.24 -6.81 -4.99
N ILE A 37 6.22 -6.19 -3.81
CA ILE A 37 5.48 -6.73 -2.65
C ILE A 37 3.98 -6.75 -2.94
N ALA A 38 3.45 -5.71 -3.56
CA ALA A 38 2.05 -5.64 -3.95
C ALA A 38 1.66 -6.74 -4.96
N THR A 39 2.52 -7.05 -5.94
CA THR A 39 2.26 -8.15 -6.89
C THR A 39 2.27 -9.52 -6.22
N ALA A 40 3.18 -9.76 -5.27
CA ALA A 40 3.20 -11.01 -4.50
C ALA A 40 1.91 -11.16 -3.67
N LEU A 41 1.48 -10.10 -2.99
CA LEU A 41 0.23 -10.06 -2.24
C LEU A 41 -1.00 -10.22 -3.16
N ALA A 42 -0.98 -9.64 -4.35
CA ALA A 42 -2.06 -9.81 -5.32
C ALA A 42 -2.20 -11.28 -5.77
N MET A 43 -1.08 -12.00 -5.93
CA MET A 43 -1.12 -13.43 -6.19
C MET A 43 -1.64 -14.22 -4.99
N MET A 44 -1.25 -13.86 -3.76
CA MET A 44 -1.81 -14.47 -2.54
C MET A 44 -3.31 -14.22 -2.40
N TYR A 45 -3.78 -13.02 -2.77
CA TYR A 45 -5.20 -12.67 -2.76
C TYR A 45 -6.04 -13.62 -3.63
N LEU A 46 -5.52 -14.03 -4.79
CA LEU A 46 -6.23 -14.94 -5.70
C LEU A 46 -6.44 -16.33 -5.10
N GLY A 47 -5.59 -16.75 -4.16
CA GLY A 47 -5.71 -18.03 -3.46
C GLY A 47 -6.29 -17.92 -2.04
N ALA A 48 -6.62 -16.71 -1.58
CA ALA A 48 -7.12 -16.48 -0.23
C ALA A 48 -8.66 -16.47 -0.22
N GLU A 49 -9.24 -16.89 0.90
CA GLU A 49 -10.69 -16.85 1.13
C GLU A 49 -11.03 -16.14 2.45
N GLY A 50 -12.31 -15.81 2.62
CA GLY A 50 -12.85 -15.24 3.86
C GLY A 50 -12.12 -13.98 4.32
N ASN A 51 -11.76 -13.95 5.60
CA ASN A 51 -11.15 -12.78 6.23
C ASN A 51 -9.74 -12.47 5.67
N THR A 52 -8.97 -13.50 5.31
CA THR A 52 -7.62 -13.33 4.76
C THR A 52 -7.64 -12.59 3.43
N ALA A 53 -8.59 -12.93 2.54
CA ALA A 53 -8.76 -12.21 1.27
C ALA A 53 -9.11 -10.73 1.50
N LEU A 54 -9.96 -10.45 2.49
CA LEU A 54 -10.40 -9.10 2.84
C LEU A 54 -9.22 -8.25 3.36
N GLU A 55 -8.40 -8.80 4.25
CA GLU A 55 -7.22 -8.14 4.80
C GLU A 55 -6.18 -7.82 3.73
N ILE A 56 -5.88 -8.76 2.84
CA ILE A 56 -4.94 -8.54 1.73
C ILE A 56 -5.45 -7.44 0.80
N LYS A 57 -6.75 -7.48 0.45
CA LYS A 57 -7.37 -6.43 -0.36
C LYS A 57 -7.28 -5.06 0.32
N ASN A 58 -7.55 -4.99 1.63
CA ASN A 58 -7.48 -3.75 2.39
C ASN A 58 -6.05 -3.21 2.50
N ALA A 59 -5.04 -4.09 2.59
CA ALA A 59 -3.64 -3.70 2.58
C ALA A 59 -3.24 -3.08 1.22
N LEU A 60 -3.66 -3.70 0.11
CA LEU A 60 -3.35 -3.24 -1.26
C LEU A 60 -4.13 -1.98 -1.67
N ALA A 61 -5.41 -1.86 -1.28
CA ALA A 61 -6.30 -0.76 -1.69
C ALA A 61 -6.42 0.37 -0.65
N GLY A 62 -5.88 0.17 0.57
CA GLY A 62 -6.06 1.08 1.70
C GLY A 62 -5.40 2.46 1.54
N GLY A 63 -4.61 2.69 0.48
CA GLY A 63 -4.11 4.01 0.10
C GLY A 63 -5.19 4.96 -0.44
N SER A 64 -6.34 4.44 -0.88
CA SER A 64 -7.46 5.21 -1.43
C SER A 64 -8.40 5.80 -0.35
N ASN A 65 -8.10 5.63 0.95
CA ASN A 65 -8.95 6.14 2.01
C ASN A 65 -8.57 7.61 2.35
N PRO A 66 -9.44 8.61 2.10
CA PRO A 66 -9.12 10.03 2.24
C PRO A 66 -8.90 10.52 3.68
N ARG A 67 -8.86 9.62 4.68
CA ARG A 67 -8.63 9.95 6.09
C ARG A 67 -7.16 9.94 6.50
N PHE A 68 -6.22 9.74 5.58
CA PHE A 68 -4.83 9.55 5.96
C PHE A 68 -3.84 10.19 4.99
N ILE A 69 -3.92 11.52 4.86
CA ILE A 69 -2.78 12.36 4.46
C ILE A 69 -2.26 13.06 5.74
N PRO A 70 -1.49 12.40 6.63
CA PRO A 70 -0.91 13.07 7.78
C PRO A 70 0.46 13.68 7.44
N ILE A 71 0.59 14.34 6.28
CA ILE A 71 1.81 15.11 5.95
C ILE A 71 1.54 16.55 5.52
N LEU A 72 0.28 16.99 5.49
CA LEU A 72 -0.06 18.40 5.26
C LEU A 72 -1.19 18.90 6.18
N GLN A 73 -1.17 18.52 7.45
CA GLN A 73 -1.96 19.19 8.48
C GLN A 73 -1.16 19.51 9.76
N LEU A 74 0.05 20.02 9.56
CA LEU A 74 0.76 20.81 10.57
C LEU A 74 0.73 22.30 10.16
N CYS A 75 -0.48 22.87 10.17
CA CYS A 75 -0.75 24.24 10.59
C CYS A 75 -1.80 24.14 11.70
#